data_AF-A0A7C6F069-F1
#
_entry.id   AF-A0A7C6F069-F1
#
_cell.length_a   1.000
_cell.length_b   1.000
_cell.length_c   1.000
_cell.angle_alpha   90.00
_cell.angle_beta   90.00
_cell.angle_gamma   90.00
#
_symmetry.space_group_name_H-M   'P 1'
#
loop_
_entity.id
_entity.type
_entity.pdbx_description
1 polymer ?
#
loop_
_entity_poly.entity_id
_entity_poly.type
_entity_poly.pdbx_seq_one_letter_code
_entity_poly.pdbx_strand_id
1 'polypeptide(L)'
;MSTKISIPKKPRSRRKPARIWHLVTNHQNMLYMLAAGMVMGPAGFRDKHYSDTLSVYPGWIPLFRDKANVPADALDEATRERKHLLPCVASIDLYKLSGNFQMLPCKGKTRVVTSLPDRKGKNEVAALVRSPLPLSLLSSISFRSLEDLQAFKRAAGDVSNIDLSSHHIEVSESLFSAATDMMWPPKGVDVELAEYDNPPAFGFALGGVLAMLYHTANRSDLGLAAFRLVTGAARDKDNDLAQSDPILAELPNWMDGAEIFGQADTRARLFWGVVQSLVDAQTQERRQTPIDVALAYLENQLDLLREMEFRPRLERLIADMRGFLGLGGGTITELLERHKGSLSRPLLLFCLREHCTDLLEFSHPLLNNAEYLLAGILFGVRDSWLQLPKELRPPDLSAYVAFRMADAECRKQGDNLAMDAPPRPKPLRELFTSPSGEWNRMTRDVAVEFASKCNWNDCIQTHITLAEGDLPESFERKGLQVVLPGRVTTVTEEVGEEKFLHRLGQWPPIAPQIESEVRKKLLSLQEIEAKANGNGSLCG
;
A
#
# COMPACT_ATOMS: atom_id res chain seq x y z
N MET A 1 58.33 21.09 4.43
CA MET A 1 57.54 20.43 3.36
C MET A 1 56.31 19.79 4.02
N SER A 2 55.15 20.44 3.94
CA SER A 2 53.89 19.90 4.47
C SER A 2 52.94 19.67 3.30
N THR A 3 52.72 18.40 2.97
CA THR A 3 51.77 17.93 1.97
C THR A 3 50.36 18.05 2.54
N LYS A 4 49.57 19.00 2.00
CA LYS A 4 48.13 19.09 2.25
C LYS A 4 47.43 17.95 1.53
N ILE A 5 46.91 16.99 2.28
CA ILE A 5 46.02 15.94 1.79
C ILE A 5 44.66 16.59 1.50
N SER A 6 44.30 16.67 0.23
CA SER A 6 42.99 17.13 -0.24
C SER A 6 41.95 16.04 -0.02
N ILE A 7 40.95 16.33 0.82
CA ILE A 7 39.77 15.48 1.00
C ILE A 7 38.97 15.50 -0.32
N PRO A 8 38.62 14.34 -0.91
CA PRO A 8 37.83 14.29 -2.12
C PRO A 8 36.41 14.78 -1.82
N LYS A 9 36.01 15.89 -2.46
CA LYS A 9 34.62 16.39 -2.43
C LYS A 9 33.72 15.33 -3.06
N LYS A 10 32.75 14.82 -2.30
CA LYS A 10 31.66 13.99 -2.81
C LYS A 10 31.04 14.65 -4.06
N PRO A 11 30.69 13.88 -5.10
CA PRO A 11 30.00 14.43 -6.25
C PRO A 11 28.63 14.95 -5.79
N ARG A 12 28.43 16.27 -5.91
CA ARG A 12 27.09 16.87 -5.78
C ARG A 12 26.25 16.34 -6.94
N SER A 13 25.40 15.35 -6.67
CA SER A 13 24.31 14.97 -7.56
C SER A 13 23.51 16.24 -7.89
N ARG A 14 23.61 16.71 -9.14
CA ARG A 14 22.73 17.77 -9.65
C ARG A 14 21.34 17.15 -9.76
N ARG A 15 20.43 17.49 -8.83
CA ARG A 15 19.00 17.18 -8.99
C ARG A 15 18.56 17.78 -10.32
N LYS A 16 18.03 16.95 -11.22
CA LYS A 16 17.44 17.42 -12.47
C LYS A 16 16.20 18.27 -12.13
N PRO A 17 15.89 19.31 -12.92
CA PRO A 17 14.77 20.21 -12.62
C PRO A 17 13.43 19.45 -12.70
N ALA A 18 12.52 19.75 -11.76
CA ALA A 18 11.16 19.21 -11.75
C ALA A 18 10.42 19.59 -13.04
N ARG A 19 9.57 18.69 -13.54
CA ARG A 19 8.75 18.89 -14.74
C ARG A 19 7.29 18.95 -14.31
N ILE A 20 6.89 20.12 -13.81
CA ILE A 20 5.55 20.35 -13.28
C ILE A 20 4.54 20.57 -14.42
N TRP A 21 3.46 19.81 -14.35
CA TRP A 21 2.26 19.98 -15.18
C TRP A 21 1.02 19.98 -14.28
N HIS A 22 -0.07 20.56 -14.75
CA HIS A 22 -1.24 20.85 -13.94
C HIS A 22 -2.45 20.07 -14.43
N LEU A 23 -3.08 19.33 -13.54
CA LEU A 23 -4.42 18.79 -13.73
C LEU A 23 -5.44 19.78 -13.17
N VAL A 24 -6.52 20.00 -13.91
CA VAL A 24 -7.61 20.89 -13.48
C VAL A 24 -8.83 20.04 -13.13
N THR A 25 -9.28 20.16 -11.89
CA THR A 25 -10.40 19.40 -11.35
C THR A 25 -11.16 20.26 -10.33
N ASN A 26 -12.07 19.66 -9.59
CA ASN A 26 -12.72 20.27 -8.45
C ASN A 26 -12.31 19.61 -7.14
N HIS A 27 -12.55 20.32 -6.05
CA HIS A 27 -12.17 19.88 -4.71
C HIS A 27 -12.78 18.52 -4.31
N GLN A 28 -13.98 18.15 -4.77
CA GLN A 28 -14.62 16.86 -4.44
C GLN A 28 -13.95 15.70 -5.18
N ASN A 29 -13.72 15.85 -6.49
CA ASN A 29 -12.97 14.87 -7.28
C ASN A 29 -11.54 14.70 -6.75
N MET A 30 -10.89 15.79 -6.31
CA MET A 30 -9.58 15.72 -5.66
C MET A 30 -9.63 14.89 -4.37
N LEU A 31 -10.67 15.02 -3.54
CA LEU A 31 -10.84 14.15 -2.37
C LEU A 31 -10.97 12.68 -2.77
N TYR A 32 -11.75 12.38 -3.81
CA TYR A 32 -11.86 11.01 -4.31
C TYR A 32 -10.54 10.45 -4.83
N MET A 33 -9.75 11.25 -5.56
CA MET A 33 -8.41 10.86 -6.01
C MET A 33 -7.48 10.59 -4.81
N LEU A 34 -7.47 11.48 -3.81
CA LEU A 34 -6.70 11.31 -2.57
C LEU A 34 -7.06 10.01 -1.85
N ALA A 35 -8.35 9.75 -1.68
CA ALA A 35 -8.85 8.51 -1.08
C ALA A 35 -8.48 7.27 -1.92
N ALA A 36 -8.45 7.39 -3.24
CA ALA A 36 -8.12 6.32 -4.17
C ALA A 36 -6.60 6.06 -4.29
N GLY A 37 -5.74 6.99 -3.89
CA GLY A 37 -4.29 6.85 -4.07
C GLY A 37 -3.81 7.07 -5.52
N MET A 38 -4.71 7.42 -6.44
CA MET A 38 -4.42 7.54 -7.87
C MET A 38 -5.25 8.66 -8.50
N VAL A 39 -4.68 9.31 -9.51
CA VAL A 39 -5.42 10.15 -10.48
C VAL A 39 -5.94 9.22 -11.56
N MET A 40 -7.25 9.24 -11.81
CA MET A 40 -7.90 8.35 -12.78
C MET A 40 -9.08 9.03 -13.46
N GLY A 41 -9.53 8.46 -14.56
CA GLY A 41 -10.74 8.90 -15.27
C GLY A 41 -12.04 8.66 -14.48
N PRO A 42 -13.18 9.16 -14.99
CA PRO A 42 -14.49 9.05 -14.33
C PRO A 42 -14.90 7.61 -13.99
N ALA A 43 -14.55 6.63 -14.82
CA ALA A 43 -14.90 5.23 -14.60
C ALA A 43 -14.38 4.67 -13.27
N GLY A 44 -13.24 5.18 -12.79
CA GLY A 44 -12.66 4.77 -11.51
C GLY A 44 -13.46 5.22 -10.29
N PHE A 45 -14.35 6.20 -10.44
CA PHE A 45 -15.16 6.76 -9.37
C PHE A 45 -16.65 6.36 -9.43
N ARG A 46 -17.04 5.57 -10.45
CA ARG A 46 -18.45 5.19 -10.70
C ARG A 46 -19.34 6.45 -10.73
N ASP A 47 -20.54 6.39 -10.13
CA ASP A 47 -21.52 7.48 -10.13
C ASP A 47 -21.18 8.67 -9.19
N LYS A 48 -20.00 8.68 -8.57
CA LYS A 48 -19.61 9.76 -7.64
C LYS A 48 -18.82 10.88 -8.30
N HIS A 49 -18.34 10.68 -9.53
CA HIS A 49 -17.52 11.66 -10.24
C HIS A 49 -18.34 12.88 -10.66
N TYR A 50 -17.87 14.09 -10.36
CA TYR A 50 -18.40 15.31 -10.96
C TYR A 50 -17.69 15.58 -12.29
N SER A 51 -18.40 16.01 -13.33
CA SER A 51 -17.78 16.33 -14.62
C SER A 51 -16.67 17.37 -14.45
N ASP A 52 -15.51 17.09 -15.04
CA ASP A 52 -14.35 17.99 -15.10
C ASP A 52 -13.50 17.71 -16.34
N THR A 53 -12.24 18.17 -16.37
CA THR A 53 -11.37 17.95 -17.54
C THR A 53 -11.08 16.48 -17.84
N LEU A 54 -11.14 15.58 -16.85
CA LEU A 54 -10.95 14.14 -17.05
C LEU A 54 -12.13 13.50 -17.81
N SER A 55 -13.29 14.13 -17.79
CA SER A 55 -14.48 13.66 -18.53
C SER A 55 -14.41 13.93 -20.03
N VAL A 56 -13.50 14.80 -20.47
CA VAL A 56 -13.39 15.21 -21.88
C VAL A 56 -12.81 14.12 -22.77
N TYR A 57 -11.78 13.42 -22.28
CA TYR A 57 -11.10 12.34 -23.01
C TYR A 57 -11.00 11.11 -22.10
N PRO A 58 -12.04 10.26 -22.02
CA PRO A 58 -12.03 9.07 -21.19
C PRO A 58 -10.79 8.18 -21.42
N GLY A 59 -10.22 7.67 -20.32
CA GLY A 59 -8.96 6.91 -20.31
C GLY A 59 -7.69 7.76 -20.44
N TRP A 60 -7.81 9.09 -20.55
CA TRP A 60 -6.69 10.02 -20.60
C TRP A 60 -6.78 11.07 -19.49
N ILE A 61 -5.62 11.42 -18.92
CA ILE A 61 -5.45 12.48 -17.94
C ILE A 61 -4.87 13.71 -18.67
N PRO A 62 -5.65 14.81 -18.84
CA PRO A 62 -5.17 16.01 -19.48
C PRO A 62 -4.36 16.87 -18.51
N LEU A 63 -3.12 17.18 -18.92
CA LEU A 63 -2.17 17.94 -18.13
C LEU A 63 -1.75 19.20 -18.88
N PHE A 64 -1.89 20.35 -18.23
CA PHE A 64 -1.54 21.68 -18.75
C PHE A 64 -0.14 22.09 -18.30
N ARG A 65 0.57 22.88 -19.10
CA ARG A 65 1.92 23.34 -18.73
C ARG A 65 1.88 24.41 -17.65
N ASP A 66 2.82 24.32 -16.70
CA ASP A 66 2.96 25.27 -15.59
C ASP A 66 3.00 26.75 -15.99
N LYS A 67 3.83 27.09 -16.99
CA LYS A 67 4.03 28.48 -17.45
C LYS A 67 3.03 28.95 -18.51
N ALA A 68 2.01 28.16 -18.81
CA ALA A 68 1.06 28.48 -19.88
C ALA A 68 -0.22 29.18 -19.39
N ASN A 69 -0.43 29.32 -18.08
CA ASN A 69 -1.73 29.61 -17.46
C ASN A 69 -2.78 28.55 -17.85
N VAL A 70 -3.53 28.11 -16.86
CA VAL A 70 -4.61 27.14 -17.08
C VAL A 70 -5.71 27.79 -17.94
N PRO A 71 -6.23 27.12 -18.98
CA PRO A 71 -7.37 27.63 -19.76
C PRO A 71 -8.57 27.96 -18.85
N ALA A 72 -9.19 29.12 -19.04
CA ALA A 72 -10.38 29.51 -18.26
C ALA A 72 -11.52 28.49 -18.43
N ASP A 73 -11.76 28.04 -19.67
CA ASP A 73 -12.75 27.01 -19.98
C ASP A 73 -12.53 25.70 -19.20
N ALA A 74 -11.28 25.34 -18.88
CA ALA A 74 -10.98 24.15 -18.10
C ALA A 74 -11.34 24.31 -16.61
N LEU A 75 -11.17 25.52 -16.06
CA LEU A 75 -11.59 25.86 -14.69
C LEU A 75 -13.13 25.92 -14.59
N ASP A 76 -13.78 26.51 -15.60
CA ASP A 76 -15.23 26.56 -15.68
C ASP A 76 -15.81 25.15 -15.80
N GLU A 77 -15.23 24.30 -16.65
CA GLU A 77 -15.62 22.89 -16.82
C GLU A 77 -15.62 22.14 -15.48
N ALA A 78 -14.59 22.32 -14.66
CA ALA A 78 -14.45 21.64 -13.37
C ALA A 78 -15.55 21.99 -12.36
N THR A 79 -16.23 23.14 -12.52
CA THR A 79 -17.26 23.63 -11.58
C THR A 79 -18.66 23.70 -12.18
N ARG A 80 -18.78 23.45 -13.49
CA ARG A 80 -20.00 23.64 -14.28
C ARG A 80 -21.19 22.82 -13.79
N GLU A 81 -20.96 21.60 -13.32
CA GLU A 81 -22.05 20.69 -12.96
C GLU A 81 -22.85 21.18 -11.75
N ARG A 82 -22.18 21.73 -10.73
CA ARG A 82 -22.81 22.11 -9.45
C ARG A 82 -22.18 23.37 -8.86
N LYS A 83 -23.02 24.28 -8.38
CA LYS A 83 -22.61 25.59 -7.81
C LYS A 83 -21.72 25.54 -6.57
N HIS A 84 -21.72 24.43 -5.83
CA HIS A 84 -20.90 24.28 -4.62
C HIS A 84 -19.49 23.74 -4.93
N LEU A 85 -19.21 23.40 -6.20
CA LEU A 85 -17.89 22.93 -6.60
C LEU A 85 -16.90 24.08 -6.66
N LEU A 86 -15.80 23.89 -5.94
CA LEU A 86 -14.64 24.78 -5.94
C LEU A 86 -13.58 24.25 -6.92
N PRO A 87 -13.01 25.11 -7.78
CA PRO A 87 -11.98 24.69 -8.72
C PRO A 87 -10.67 24.42 -7.96
N CYS A 88 -9.93 23.42 -8.42
CA CYS A 88 -8.69 22.95 -7.81
C CYS A 88 -7.68 22.62 -8.91
N VAL A 89 -6.42 23.00 -8.70
CA VAL A 89 -5.32 22.69 -9.63
C VAL A 89 -4.32 21.79 -8.93
N ALA A 90 -4.16 20.56 -9.43
CA ALA A 90 -3.20 19.59 -8.92
C ALA A 90 -1.92 19.64 -9.78
N SER A 91 -0.80 19.98 -9.14
CA SER A 91 0.51 20.04 -9.78
C SER A 91 1.21 18.69 -9.69
N ILE A 92 1.52 18.09 -10.83
CA ILE A 92 2.09 16.75 -10.97
C ILE A 92 3.51 16.85 -11.54
N ASP A 93 4.48 16.24 -10.87
CA ASP A 93 5.86 16.15 -11.34
C ASP A 93 6.06 14.93 -12.23
N LEU A 94 6.15 15.16 -13.53
CA LEU A 94 6.33 14.11 -14.53
C LEU A 94 7.80 13.81 -14.81
N TYR A 95 8.73 14.33 -14.01
CA TYR A 95 10.17 14.12 -14.23
C TYR A 95 10.56 12.64 -14.19
N LYS A 96 9.89 11.84 -13.35
CA LYS A 96 10.11 10.40 -13.16
C LYS A 96 9.29 9.51 -14.09
N LEU A 97 8.59 10.11 -15.04
CA LEU A 97 7.69 9.41 -15.96
C LEU A 97 8.35 9.31 -17.33
N SER A 98 8.37 8.11 -17.90
CA SER A 98 8.81 7.87 -19.28
C SER A 98 7.83 6.96 -19.99
N GLY A 99 7.65 7.14 -21.31
CA GLY A 99 6.64 6.41 -22.08
C GLY A 99 6.01 7.28 -23.16
N ASN A 100 4.90 6.79 -23.72
CA ASN A 100 4.18 7.49 -24.78
C ASN A 100 3.18 8.49 -24.19
N PHE A 101 3.28 9.73 -24.63
CA PHE A 101 2.36 10.82 -24.32
C PHE A 101 1.70 11.30 -25.59
N GLN A 102 0.43 11.71 -25.55
CA GLN A 102 -0.20 12.39 -26.68
C GLN A 102 -0.19 13.90 -26.44
N MET A 103 0.50 14.64 -27.30
CA MET A 103 0.45 16.11 -27.28
C MET A 103 -0.80 16.58 -28.02
N LEU A 104 -1.62 17.36 -27.32
CA LEU A 104 -2.86 17.92 -27.84
C LEU A 104 -2.60 19.32 -28.41
N PRO A 105 -2.71 19.52 -29.75
CA PRO A 105 -2.52 20.84 -30.34
C PRO A 105 -3.78 21.71 -30.20
N CYS A 106 -3.66 23.02 -30.47
CA CYS A 106 -4.82 23.91 -30.55
C CYS A 106 -5.76 23.56 -31.72
N LYS A 107 -5.22 22.98 -32.81
CA LYS A 107 -5.93 22.53 -34.02
C LYS A 107 -5.15 21.39 -34.69
N GLY A 108 -5.86 20.47 -35.35
CA GLY A 108 -5.26 19.38 -36.13
C GLY A 108 -5.19 18.07 -35.35
N LYS A 109 -4.25 17.18 -35.72
CA LYS A 109 -4.15 15.83 -35.13
C LYS A 109 -3.22 15.80 -33.92
N THR A 110 -3.53 14.92 -32.97
CA THR A 110 -2.63 14.63 -31.84
C THR A 110 -1.29 14.08 -32.33
N ARG A 111 -0.24 14.31 -31.54
CA ARG A 111 1.10 13.79 -31.81
C ARG A 111 1.56 12.93 -30.64
N VAL A 112 1.93 11.69 -30.93
CA VAL A 112 2.59 10.83 -29.94
C VAL A 112 4.04 11.27 -29.75
N VAL A 113 4.46 11.45 -28.51
CA VAL A 113 5.85 11.77 -28.12
C VAL A 113 6.31 10.80 -27.04
N THR A 114 7.58 10.40 -27.09
CA THR A 114 8.20 9.50 -26.10
C THR A 114 8.77 10.23 -24.89
N SER A 115 8.84 11.56 -24.95
CA SER A 115 9.27 12.41 -23.85
C SER A 115 8.59 13.77 -23.92
N LEU A 116 8.23 14.29 -22.76
CA LEU A 116 7.61 15.61 -22.68
C LEU A 116 8.62 16.71 -23.01
N PRO A 117 8.27 17.68 -23.89
CA PRO A 117 9.22 18.70 -24.31
C PRO A 117 9.57 19.67 -23.17
N ASP A 118 10.86 19.96 -23.00
CA ASP A 118 11.34 20.98 -22.05
C ASP A 118 11.03 22.43 -22.50
N ARG A 119 10.76 22.63 -23.81
CA ARG A 119 10.47 23.94 -24.40
C ARG A 119 9.02 24.04 -24.83
N LYS A 120 8.41 25.23 -24.67
CA LYS A 120 7.04 25.54 -25.09
C LYS A 120 6.92 25.41 -26.62
N GLY A 121 6.20 24.39 -27.08
CA GLY A 121 5.65 24.38 -28.43
C GLY A 121 4.58 25.48 -28.53
N LYS A 122 4.64 26.35 -29.55
CA LYS A 122 3.70 27.49 -29.69
C LYS A 122 2.23 27.08 -29.86
N ASN A 123 1.95 25.82 -30.19
CA ASN A 123 0.62 25.33 -30.59
C ASN A 123 0.10 24.15 -29.74
N GLU A 124 0.69 23.84 -28.59
CA GLU A 124 0.27 22.72 -27.72
C GLU A 124 -0.55 23.24 -26.54
N VAL A 125 -1.74 22.68 -26.34
CA VAL A 125 -2.69 23.05 -25.26
C VAL A 125 -2.43 22.21 -24.01
N ALA A 126 -2.35 20.88 -24.18
CA ALA A 126 -2.18 19.93 -23.08
C ALA A 126 -1.34 18.72 -23.52
N ALA A 127 -0.81 17.99 -22.55
CA ALA A 127 -0.35 16.62 -22.74
C ALA A 127 -1.42 15.68 -22.17
N LEU A 128 -1.77 14.64 -22.93
CA LEU A 128 -2.61 13.55 -22.46
C LEU A 128 -1.71 12.41 -22.02
N VAL A 129 -1.90 11.97 -20.79
CA VAL A 129 -1.22 10.83 -20.18
C VAL A 129 -2.24 9.72 -19.95
N ARG A 130 -1.87 8.46 -20.14
CA ARG A 130 -2.79 7.34 -19.87
C ARG A 130 -3.17 7.28 -18.40
N SER A 131 -4.45 6.99 -18.13
CA SER A 131 -4.98 6.77 -16.79
C SER A 131 -4.79 5.30 -16.36
N PRO A 132 -4.46 5.01 -15.10
CA PRO A 132 -4.28 5.94 -13.97
C PRO A 132 -2.83 6.42 -13.77
N LEU A 133 -2.66 7.50 -13.02
CA LEU A 133 -1.36 7.96 -12.50
C LEU A 133 -1.31 7.83 -10.97
N PRO A 134 -0.17 7.44 -10.37
CA PRO A 134 -0.07 7.33 -8.93
C PRO A 134 0.02 8.72 -8.27
N LEU A 135 -0.62 8.87 -7.11
CA LEU A 135 -0.55 10.14 -6.35
C LEU A 135 0.84 10.46 -5.79
N SER A 136 1.78 9.53 -5.83
CA SER A 136 3.18 9.81 -5.50
C SER A 136 3.85 10.80 -6.46
N LEU A 137 3.24 11.09 -7.62
CA LEU A 137 3.67 12.15 -8.55
C LEU A 137 3.07 13.53 -8.21
N LEU A 138 2.10 13.60 -7.30
CA LEU A 138 1.48 14.86 -6.87
C LEU A 138 2.47 15.69 -6.07
N SER A 139 2.82 16.86 -6.60
CA SER A 139 3.71 17.83 -5.95
C SER A 139 2.95 18.78 -5.02
N SER A 140 1.83 19.35 -5.50
CA SER A 140 1.00 20.23 -4.68
C SER A 140 -0.45 20.30 -5.18
N ILE A 141 -1.33 20.75 -4.28
CA ILE A 141 -2.73 21.07 -4.57
C ILE A 141 -2.92 22.55 -4.34
N SER A 142 -3.27 23.29 -5.39
CA SER A 142 -3.46 24.74 -5.35
C SER A 142 -4.93 25.11 -5.40
N PHE A 143 -5.30 26.06 -4.55
CA PHE A 143 -6.62 26.69 -4.52
C PHE A 143 -6.55 28.18 -4.87
N ARG A 144 -7.67 28.74 -5.33
CA ARG A 144 -7.77 30.15 -5.70
C ARG A 144 -7.65 31.06 -4.48
N SER A 145 -8.31 30.72 -3.38
CA SER A 145 -8.35 31.55 -2.18
C SER A 145 -8.07 30.74 -0.91
N LEU A 146 -7.79 31.45 0.18
CA LEU A 146 -7.67 30.83 1.50
C LEU A 146 -9.01 30.21 1.95
N GLU A 147 -10.14 30.81 1.57
CA GLU A 147 -11.46 30.28 1.89
C GLU A 147 -11.69 28.91 1.27
N ASP A 148 -11.37 28.76 -0.03
CA ASP A 148 -11.49 27.49 -0.75
C ASP A 148 -10.62 26.39 -0.13
N LEU A 149 -9.39 26.75 0.22
CA LEU A 149 -8.45 25.84 0.88
C LEU A 149 -9.00 25.37 2.23
N GLN A 150 -9.60 26.26 3.02
CA GLN A 150 -10.19 25.89 4.31
C GLN A 150 -11.45 25.03 4.13
N ALA A 151 -12.28 25.31 3.13
CA ALA A 151 -13.43 24.47 2.79
C ALA A 151 -12.99 23.05 2.41
N PHE A 152 -11.94 22.92 1.59
CA PHE A 152 -11.35 21.64 1.25
C PHE A 152 -10.82 20.88 2.47
N LYS A 153 -10.07 21.56 3.35
CA LYS A 153 -9.54 20.93 4.58
C LYS A 153 -10.64 20.43 5.51
N ARG A 154 -11.76 21.16 5.62
CA ARG A 154 -12.92 20.71 6.40
C ARG A 154 -13.55 19.47 5.77
N ALA A 155 -13.81 19.51 4.47
CA ALA A 155 -14.38 18.37 3.74
C ALA A 155 -13.48 17.13 3.81
N ALA A 156 -12.16 17.30 3.74
CA ALA A 156 -11.21 16.20 3.92
C ALA A 156 -11.29 15.56 5.31
N GLY A 157 -11.60 16.34 6.34
CA GLY A 157 -11.79 15.84 7.72
C GLY A 157 -13.01 14.92 7.86
N ASP A 158 -14.00 15.05 6.97
CA ASP A 158 -15.19 14.20 6.95
C ASP A 158 -14.96 12.87 6.18
N VAL A 159 -13.83 12.75 5.47
CA VAL A 159 -13.46 11.55 4.72
C VAL A 159 -12.45 10.73 5.52
N SER A 160 -12.89 9.58 6.03
CA SER A 160 -12.16 8.78 7.02
C SER A 160 -10.79 8.25 6.58
N ASN A 161 -10.49 8.22 5.28
CA ASN A 161 -9.31 7.57 4.70
C ASN A 161 -8.32 8.53 4.02
N ILE A 162 -8.46 9.84 4.20
CA ILE A 162 -7.56 10.86 3.64
C ILE A 162 -6.64 11.41 4.73
N ASP A 163 -5.34 11.43 4.47
CA ASP A 163 -4.35 12.14 5.29
C ASP A 163 -3.68 13.27 4.49
N LEU A 164 -4.07 14.51 4.81
CA LEU A 164 -3.51 15.70 4.17
C LEU A 164 -2.10 16.06 4.64
N SER A 165 -1.60 15.45 5.73
CA SER A 165 -0.30 15.81 6.32
C SER A 165 0.88 15.55 5.38
N SER A 166 0.70 14.60 4.45
CA SER A 166 1.70 14.20 3.47
C SER A 166 1.69 15.05 2.18
N HIS A 167 0.74 15.98 2.05
CA HIS A 167 0.53 16.75 0.82
C HIS A 167 0.80 18.24 1.00
N HIS A 168 1.48 18.85 0.01
CA HIS A 168 1.63 20.30 -0.05
C HIS A 168 0.35 20.93 -0.59
N ILE A 169 -0.33 21.71 0.24
CA ILE A 169 -1.59 22.37 -0.13
C ILE A 169 -1.42 23.88 0.05
N GLU A 170 -1.67 24.65 -1.01
CA GLU A 170 -1.33 26.07 -1.08
C GLU A 170 -2.41 26.92 -1.76
N VAL A 171 -2.29 28.24 -1.61
CA VAL A 171 -3.09 29.23 -2.35
C VAL A 171 -2.23 29.81 -3.46
N SER A 172 -2.72 29.75 -4.70
CA SER A 172 -1.98 30.22 -5.87
C SER A 172 -2.91 30.91 -6.87
N GLU A 173 -3.32 32.15 -6.55
CA GLU A 173 -4.25 32.95 -7.37
C GLU A 173 -3.83 33.06 -8.84
N SER A 174 -2.53 33.11 -9.12
CA SER A 174 -2.00 33.23 -10.48
C SER A 174 -2.39 32.07 -11.39
N LEU A 175 -2.51 30.84 -10.85
CA LEU A 175 -2.94 29.67 -11.63
C LEU A 175 -4.40 29.76 -12.08
N PHE A 176 -5.20 30.60 -11.41
CA PHE A 176 -6.63 30.81 -11.67
C PHE A 176 -6.89 32.13 -12.43
N SER A 177 -5.84 32.83 -12.85
CA SER A 177 -5.98 34.08 -13.60
C SER A 177 -6.21 33.81 -15.09
N ALA A 178 -7.33 34.30 -15.62
CA ALA A 178 -7.86 34.00 -16.96
C ALA A 178 -7.12 34.72 -18.11
N ALA A 179 -5.79 34.61 -18.16
CA ALA A 179 -4.99 35.37 -19.12
C ALA A 179 -4.69 34.63 -20.45
N THR A 180 -5.26 33.44 -20.68
CA THR A 180 -4.98 32.62 -21.87
C THR A 180 -6.21 32.48 -22.79
N ASP A 181 -6.08 32.93 -24.04
CA ASP A 181 -7.04 32.68 -25.16
C ASP A 181 -7.07 31.20 -25.63
N MET A 182 -6.61 30.26 -24.79
CA MET A 182 -6.64 28.84 -25.13
C MET A 182 -8.03 28.29 -24.83
N MET A 183 -8.70 27.78 -25.85
CA MET A 183 -10.02 27.15 -25.72
C MET A 183 -9.88 25.69 -25.27
N TRP A 184 -10.74 25.26 -24.35
CA TRP A 184 -10.82 23.87 -23.89
C TRP A 184 -12.27 23.34 -23.95
N PRO A 185 -12.52 22.14 -24.51
CA PRO A 185 -11.60 21.34 -25.31
C PRO A 185 -11.25 22.00 -26.67
N PRO A 186 -10.09 21.69 -27.27
CA PRO A 186 -9.76 22.16 -28.61
C PRO A 186 -10.77 21.65 -29.66
N LYS A 187 -11.32 22.56 -30.46
CA LYS A 187 -12.27 22.19 -31.53
C LYS A 187 -11.56 21.60 -32.75
N GLY A 188 -12.11 20.54 -33.31
CA GLY A 188 -11.60 19.91 -34.53
C GLY A 188 -10.28 19.16 -34.34
N VAL A 189 -10.07 18.62 -33.14
CA VAL A 189 -8.96 17.72 -32.81
C VAL A 189 -9.51 16.32 -32.62
N ASP A 190 -9.12 15.40 -33.50
CA ASP A 190 -9.44 13.99 -33.36
C ASP A 190 -8.44 13.37 -32.37
N VAL A 191 -8.95 12.94 -31.21
CA VAL A 191 -8.22 12.15 -30.24
C VAL A 191 -8.69 10.71 -30.38
N GLU A 192 -7.77 9.78 -30.62
CA GLU A 192 -8.07 8.37 -30.48
C GLU A 192 -8.35 8.11 -29.00
N LEU A 193 -9.64 7.98 -28.68
CA LEU A 193 -10.09 7.65 -27.33
C LEU A 193 -9.49 6.29 -26.94
N ALA A 194 -9.19 6.13 -25.66
CA ALA A 194 -8.85 4.82 -25.14
C ALA A 194 -9.99 3.84 -25.48
N GLU A 195 -9.66 2.64 -25.93
CA GLU A 195 -10.68 1.59 -26.11
C GLU A 195 -11.39 1.28 -24.79
N TYR A 196 -10.76 1.57 -23.65
CA TYR A 196 -11.28 1.26 -22.32
C TYR A 196 -10.94 2.35 -21.29
N ASP A 197 -11.95 3.04 -20.76
CA ASP A 197 -11.89 3.72 -19.46
C ASP A 197 -12.59 2.79 -18.45
N ASN A 198 -11.86 1.79 -17.97
CA ASN A 198 -12.39 0.80 -17.04
C ASN A 198 -12.04 1.17 -15.59
N PRO A 199 -12.89 0.82 -14.61
CA PRO A 199 -12.54 0.95 -13.20
C PRO A 199 -11.23 0.19 -12.90
N PRO A 200 -10.25 0.77 -12.17
CA PRO A 200 -8.98 0.13 -11.84
C PRO A 200 -9.14 -0.87 -10.68
N ALA A 201 -10.04 -1.85 -10.86
CA ALA A 201 -10.42 -2.82 -9.84
C ALA A 201 -9.25 -3.69 -9.38
N PHE A 202 -8.37 -4.07 -10.31
CA PHE A 202 -7.20 -4.89 -9.96
C PHE A 202 -6.20 -4.08 -9.14
N GLY A 203 -5.92 -2.84 -9.55
CA GLY A 203 -5.09 -1.89 -8.81
C GLY A 203 -5.63 -1.69 -7.39
N PHE A 204 -6.93 -1.42 -7.23
CA PHE A 204 -7.51 -1.27 -5.89
C PHE A 204 -7.41 -2.54 -5.04
N ALA A 205 -7.72 -3.71 -5.59
CA ALA A 205 -7.57 -4.97 -4.87
C ALA A 205 -6.11 -5.23 -4.47
N LEU A 206 -5.17 -5.00 -5.40
CA LEU A 206 -3.73 -5.11 -5.18
C LEU A 206 -3.27 -4.21 -4.03
N GLY A 207 -3.72 -2.95 -4.00
CA GLY A 207 -3.36 -2.04 -2.93
C GLY A 207 -3.90 -2.47 -1.58
N GLY A 208 -5.12 -3.01 -1.54
CA GLY A 208 -5.70 -3.59 -0.34
C GLY A 208 -4.90 -4.79 0.17
N VAL A 209 -4.53 -5.71 -0.73
CA VAL A 209 -3.69 -6.88 -0.41
C VAL A 209 -2.31 -6.46 0.09
N LEU A 210 -1.63 -5.52 -0.57
CA LEU A 210 -0.33 -5.02 -0.15
C LEU A 210 -0.38 -4.43 1.26
N ALA A 211 -1.44 -3.70 1.59
CA ALA A 211 -1.62 -3.15 2.93
C ALA A 211 -1.82 -4.25 3.97
N MET A 212 -2.69 -5.23 3.70
CA MET A 212 -2.90 -6.35 4.63
C MET A 212 -1.63 -7.19 4.81
N LEU A 213 -0.86 -7.44 3.74
CA LEU A 213 0.42 -8.13 3.82
C LEU A 213 1.46 -7.32 4.61
N TYR A 214 1.49 -5.99 4.46
CA TYR A 214 2.38 -5.13 5.24
C TYR A 214 2.12 -5.25 6.75
N HIS A 215 0.85 -5.20 7.16
CA HIS A 215 0.48 -5.27 8.58
C HIS A 215 0.64 -6.68 9.16
N THR A 216 0.32 -7.72 8.38
CA THR A 216 0.54 -9.11 8.79
C THR A 216 2.01 -9.53 8.77
N ALA A 217 2.89 -8.81 8.08
CA ALA A 217 4.32 -9.09 8.06
C ALA A 217 4.99 -8.98 9.44
N ASN A 218 4.42 -8.21 10.37
CA ASN A 218 4.94 -8.15 11.73
C ASN A 218 4.59 -9.41 12.55
N ARG A 219 3.55 -10.16 12.17
CA ARG A 219 3.03 -11.32 12.92
C ARG A 219 3.95 -12.52 12.92
N SER A 220 4.63 -12.78 11.80
CA SER A 220 5.41 -14.01 11.63
C SER A 220 6.48 -13.87 10.56
N ASP A 221 7.45 -14.79 10.56
CA ASP A 221 8.46 -14.86 9.51
C ASP A 221 7.86 -15.21 8.15
N LEU A 222 6.82 -16.05 8.12
CA LEU A 222 6.07 -16.34 6.89
C LEU A 222 5.40 -15.08 6.34
N GLY A 223 4.81 -14.24 7.21
CA GLY A 223 4.21 -12.98 6.77
C GLY A 223 5.23 -12.00 6.22
N LEU A 224 6.39 -11.90 6.88
CA LEU A 224 7.50 -11.09 6.39
C LEU A 224 8.05 -11.62 5.05
N ALA A 225 8.20 -12.94 4.91
CA ALA A 225 8.63 -13.58 3.67
C ALA A 225 7.64 -13.29 2.53
N ALA A 226 6.34 -13.47 2.76
CA ALA A 226 5.30 -13.17 1.78
C ALA A 226 5.33 -11.70 1.34
N PHE A 227 5.47 -10.76 2.29
CA PHE A 227 5.58 -9.35 1.95
C PHE A 227 6.84 -9.02 1.14
N ARG A 228 8.00 -9.58 1.51
CA ARG A 228 9.26 -9.42 0.76
C ARG A 228 9.17 -9.99 -0.66
N LEU A 229 8.55 -11.16 -0.81
CA LEU A 229 8.32 -11.80 -2.12
C LEU A 229 7.57 -10.86 -3.06
N VAL A 230 6.41 -10.36 -2.64
CA VAL A 230 5.55 -9.54 -3.51
C VAL A 230 6.06 -8.11 -3.73
N THR A 231 7.09 -7.70 -2.99
CA THR A 231 7.73 -6.38 -3.11
C THR A 231 9.13 -6.42 -3.72
N GLY A 232 9.56 -7.58 -4.23
CA GLY A 232 10.84 -7.74 -4.94
C GLY A 232 12.07 -7.72 -4.03
N ALA A 233 11.90 -8.05 -2.75
CA ALA A 233 12.97 -8.08 -1.75
C ALA A 233 13.16 -9.48 -1.13
N ALA A 234 12.71 -10.52 -1.84
CA ALA A 234 12.80 -11.91 -1.40
C ALA A 234 14.24 -12.33 -1.12
N ARG A 235 14.43 -13.10 -0.04
CA ARG A 235 15.62 -13.88 0.24
C ARG A 235 15.38 -15.34 -0.15
N ASP A 236 16.44 -16.12 -0.32
CA ASP A 236 16.33 -17.55 -0.70
C ASP A 236 15.35 -18.32 0.20
N LYS A 237 15.45 -18.12 1.52
CA LYS A 237 14.55 -18.74 2.52
C LYS A 237 13.10 -18.27 2.44
N ASP A 238 12.84 -17.07 1.91
CA ASP A 238 11.48 -16.52 1.85
C ASP A 238 10.63 -17.34 0.85
N ASN A 239 11.25 -17.74 -0.27
CA ASN A 239 10.60 -18.58 -1.28
C ASN A 239 10.25 -19.96 -0.70
N ASP A 240 11.18 -20.59 0.02
CA ASP A 240 10.96 -21.89 0.67
C ASP A 240 9.79 -21.84 1.66
N LEU A 241 9.69 -20.76 2.44
CA LEU A 241 8.58 -20.55 3.38
C LEU A 241 7.24 -20.41 2.67
N ALA A 242 7.16 -19.63 1.59
CA ALA A 242 5.92 -19.45 0.84
C ALA A 242 5.51 -20.72 0.06
N GLN A 243 6.48 -21.46 -0.48
CA GLN A 243 6.23 -22.71 -1.21
C GLN A 243 5.71 -23.85 -0.32
N SER A 244 5.85 -23.73 1.01
CA SER A 244 5.29 -24.72 1.94
C SER A 244 3.75 -24.78 1.93
N ASP A 245 3.09 -23.71 1.46
CA ASP A 245 1.65 -23.67 1.28
C ASP A 245 1.30 -23.48 -0.21
N PRO A 246 0.55 -24.39 -0.83
CA PRO A 246 0.30 -24.36 -2.27
C PRO A 246 -0.55 -23.16 -2.71
N ILE A 247 -1.33 -22.56 -1.80
CA ILE A 247 -2.12 -21.36 -2.12
C ILE A 247 -1.21 -20.13 -2.11
N LEU A 248 -0.34 -20.00 -1.10
CA LEU A 248 0.62 -18.90 -1.02
C LEU A 248 1.68 -18.95 -2.11
N ALA A 249 2.05 -20.13 -2.60
CA ALA A 249 3.00 -20.29 -3.70
C ALA A 249 2.56 -19.55 -4.99
N GLU A 250 1.27 -19.37 -5.20
CA GLU A 250 0.69 -18.68 -6.37
C GLU A 250 0.55 -17.16 -6.17
N LEU A 251 0.82 -16.64 -4.97
CA LEU A 251 0.72 -15.20 -4.67
C LEU A 251 1.54 -14.33 -5.64
N PRO A 252 2.82 -14.62 -5.94
CA PRO A 252 3.59 -13.81 -6.89
C PRO A 252 2.96 -13.75 -8.28
N ASN A 253 2.44 -14.88 -8.78
CA ASN A 253 1.80 -14.95 -10.10
C ASN A 253 0.58 -14.04 -10.17
N TRP A 254 -0.29 -14.08 -9.14
CA TRP A 254 -1.45 -13.19 -9.07
C TRP A 254 -1.05 -11.71 -9.00
N MET A 255 0.00 -11.37 -8.23
CA MET A 255 0.49 -10.00 -8.09
C MET A 255 1.02 -9.40 -9.41
N ASP A 256 1.55 -10.24 -10.29
CA ASP A 256 2.01 -9.87 -11.62
C ASP A 256 0.88 -9.85 -12.67
N GLY A 257 -0.36 -10.16 -12.27
CA GLY A 257 -1.52 -10.23 -13.16
C GLY A 257 -1.52 -11.46 -14.07
N ALA A 258 -0.70 -12.47 -13.77
CA ALA A 258 -0.68 -13.73 -14.51
C ALA A 258 -1.89 -14.59 -14.14
N GLU A 259 -2.37 -15.38 -15.09
CA GLU A 259 -3.38 -16.39 -14.81
C GLU A 259 -2.80 -17.47 -13.89
N ILE A 260 -3.58 -17.90 -12.90
CA ILE A 260 -3.23 -19.03 -12.04
C ILE A 260 -3.18 -20.29 -12.91
N PHE A 261 -2.06 -21.00 -12.86
CA PHE A 261 -1.84 -22.15 -13.73
C PHE A 261 -2.94 -23.20 -13.57
N GLY A 262 -3.48 -23.70 -14.68
CA GLY A 262 -4.48 -24.78 -14.67
C GLY A 262 -4.01 -26.10 -14.04
N GLN A 263 -2.70 -26.25 -13.83
CA GLN A 263 -2.07 -27.39 -13.14
C GLN A 263 -1.88 -27.17 -11.63
N ALA A 264 -2.22 -26.00 -11.09
CA ALA A 264 -2.10 -25.70 -9.67
C ALA A 264 -3.00 -26.62 -8.81
N ASP A 265 -2.61 -26.79 -7.54
CA ASP A 265 -3.38 -27.51 -6.51
C ASP A 265 -4.84 -27.02 -6.53
N THR A 266 -5.79 -27.94 -6.40
CA THR A 266 -7.23 -27.62 -6.44
C THR A 266 -7.63 -26.56 -5.42
N ARG A 267 -7.00 -26.53 -4.23
CA ARG A 267 -7.24 -25.49 -3.22
C ARG A 267 -6.74 -24.13 -3.68
N ALA A 268 -5.57 -24.07 -4.31
CA ALA A 268 -5.03 -22.83 -4.86
C ALA A 268 -5.94 -22.27 -5.96
N ARG A 269 -6.39 -23.13 -6.88
CA ARG A 269 -7.33 -22.73 -7.95
C ARG A 269 -8.64 -22.19 -7.38
N LEU A 270 -9.23 -22.85 -6.38
CA LEU A 270 -10.47 -22.38 -5.74
C LEU A 270 -10.26 -21.05 -5.01
N PHE A 271 -9.19 -20.92 -4.22
CA PHE A 271 -8.90 -19.71 -3.47
C PHE A 271 -8.70 -18.51 -4.38
N TRP A 272 -7.80 -18.62 -5.35
CA TRP A 272 -7.49 -17.52 -6.26
C TRP A 272 -8.62 -17.23 -7.24
N GLY A 273 -9.46 -18.23 -7.55
CA GLY A 273 -10.69 -18.02 -8.30
C GLY A 273 -11.74 -17.23 -7.53
N VAL A 274 -11.85 -17.41 -6.21
CA VAL A 274 -12.64 -16.51 -5.34
C VAL A 274 -12.06 -15.10 -5.37
N VAL A 275 -10.74 -14.96 -5.20
CA VAL A 275 -10.07 -13.65 -5.28
C VAL A 275 -10.36 -12.96 -6.61
N GLN A 276 -10.21 -13.66 -7.74
CA GLN A 276 -10.47 -13.09 -9.07
C GLN A 276 -11.94 -12.70 -9.24
N SER A 277 -12.87 -13.54 -8.79
CA SER A 277 -14.31 -13.23 -8.84
C SER A 277 -14.67 -11.99 -8.03
N LEU A 278 -14.00 -11.77 -6.89
CA LEU A 278 -14.16 -10.55 -6.10
C LEU A 278 -13.63 -9.31 -6.83
N VAL A 279 -12.49 -9.42 -7.53
CA VAL A 279 -11.95 -8.34 -8.37
C VAL A 279 -12.91 -8.03 -9.52
N ASP A 280 -13.38 -9.04 -10.24
CA ASP A 280 -14.27 -8.89 -11.38
C ASP A 280 -15.63 -8.30 -10.97
N ALA A 281 -16.15 -8.67 -9.79
CA ALA A 281 -17.37 -8.07 -9.26
C ALA A 281 -17.26 -6.55 -9.00
N GLN A 282 -16.05 -6.01 -8.83
CA GLN A 282 -15.86 -4.56 -8.66
C GLN A 282 -16.02 -3.76 -9.95
N THR A 283 -15.96 -4.40 -11.12
CA THR A 283 -16.17 -3.74 -12.42
C THR A 283 -17.64 -3.79 -12.86
N GLN A 284 -18.47 -4.58 -12.19
CA GLN A 284 -19.90 -4.73 -12.52
C GLN A 284 -20.73 -3.56 -11.98
N GLU A 285 -21.76 -3.16 -12.72
CA GLU A 285 -22.70 -2.10 -12.32
C GLU A 285 -23.53 -2.52 -11.09
N ARG A 286 -23.94 -3.79 -11.02
CA ARG A 286 -24.76 -4.31 -9.93
C ARG A 286 -23.89 -4.70 -8.74
N ARG A 287 -24.07 -4.01 -7.62
CA ARG A 287 -23.39 -4.36 -6.36
C ARG A 287 -23.95 -5.66 -5.79
N GLN A 288 -23.13 -6.69 -5.78
CA GLN A 288 -23.33 -7.90 -4.99
C GLN A 288 -22.54 -7.79 -3.69
N THR A 289 -22.96 -8.50 -2.64
CA THR A 289 -22.11 -8.57 -1.45
C THR A 289 -20.88 -9.42 -1.76
N PRO A 290 -19.70 -9.10 -1.21
CA PRO A 290 -18.50 -9.90 -1.44
C PRO A 290 -18.66 -11.38 -1.05
N ILE A 291 -19.46 -11.66 -0.02
CA ILE A 291 -19.75 -13.03 0.41
C ILE A 291 -20.57 -13.77 -0.65
N ASP A 292 -21.60 -13.13 -1.22
CA ASP A 292 -22.42 -13.74 -2.28
C ASP A 292 -21.58 -14.06 -3.52
N VAL A 293 -20.65 -13.17 -3.89
CA VAL A 293 -19.72 -13.38 -5.02
C VAL A 293 -18.84 -14.61 -4.78
N ALA A 294 -18.26 -14.72 -3.58
CA ALA A 294 -17.41 -15.86 -3.22
C ALA A 294 -18.22 -17.17 -3.22
N LEU A 295 -19.42 -17.18 -2.63
CA LEU A 295 -20.31 -18.34 -2.61
C LEU A 295 -20.72 -18.78 -4.02
N ALA A 296 -21.17 -17.83 -4.85
CA ALA A 296 -21.57 -18.11 -6.23
C ALA A 296 -20.43 -18.71 -7.05
N TYR A 297 -19.19 -18.20 -6.88
CA TYR A 297 -18.03 -18.80 -7.51
C TYR A 297 -17.80 -20.24 -7.05
N LEU A 298 -17.74 -20.49 -5.73
CA LEU A 298 -17.47 -21.81 -5.18
C LEU A 298 -18.53 -22.84 -5.58
N GLU A 299 -19.80 -22.44 -5.67
CA GLU A 299 -20.91 -23.28 -6.12
C GLU A 299 -20.76 -23.68 -7.58
N ASN A 300 -20.44 -22.72 -8.45
CA ASN A 300 -20.19 -23.00 -9.86
C ASN A 300 -18.99 -23.95 -10.07
N GLN A 301 -18.04 -23.98 -9.12
CA GLN A 301 -16.92 -24.91 -9.18
C GLN A 301 -17.27 -26.34 -8.76
N LEU A 302 -18.37 -26.58 -8.01
CA LEU A 302 -18.71 -27.91 -7.51
C LEU A 302 -18.85 -28.96 -8.61
N ASP A 303 -19.44 -28.59 -9.75
CA ASP A 303 -19.63 -29.49 -10.89
C ASP A 303 -18.39 -29.59 -11.79
N LEU A 304 -17.41 -28.69 -11.61
CA LEU A 304 -16.15 -28.64 -12.36
C LEU A 304 -14.99 -29.34 -11.62
N LEU A 305 -15.22 -29.75 -10.36
CA LEU A 305 -14.23 -30.47 -9.57
C LEU A 305 -13.95 -31.86 -10.15
N ARG A 306 -12.68 -32.10 -10.47
CA ARG A 306 -12.19 -33.43 -10.90
C ARG A 306 -12.07 -34.41 -9.73
N GLU A 307 -11.82 -33.89 -8.54
CA GLU A 307 -11.57 -34.65 -7.32
C GLU A 307 -12.88 -34.85 -6.54
N MET A 308 -13.58 -35.96 -6.81
CA MET A 308 -14.89 -36.26 -6.19
C MET A 308 -14.83 -36.29 -4.65
N GLU A 309 -13.68 -36.60 -4.04
CA GLU A 309 -13.49 -36.60 -2.58
C GLU A 309 -13.50 -35.20 -1.96
N PHE A 310 -13.17 -34.17 -2.76
CA PHE A 310 -13.13 -32.78 -2.31
C PHE A 310 -14.53 -32.15 -2.32
N ARG A 311 -15.41 -32.61 -3.21
CA ARG A 311 -16.78 -32.12 -3.38
C ARG A 311 -17.59 -32.07 -2.07
N PRO A 312 -17.75 -33.15 -1.28
CA PRO A 312 -18.56 -33.10 -0.05
C PRO A 312 -17.98 -32.16 1.01
N ARG A 313 -16.64 -31.93 1.01
CA ARG A 313 -16.01 -30.97 1.91
C ARG A 313 -16.33 -29.54 1.48
N LEU A 314 -16.27 -29.26 0.18
CA LEU A 314 -16.62 -27.94 -0.36
C LEU A 314 -18.11 -27.63 -0.20
N GLU A 315 -19.01 -28.58 -0.47
CA GLU A 315 -20.46 -28.44 -0.25
C GLU A 315 -20.77 -28.08 1.20
N ARG A 316 -20.11 -28.76 2.16
CA ARG A 316 -20.26 -28.45 3.59
C ARG A 316 -19.72 -27.08 3.95
N LEU A 317 -18.57 -26.68 3.40
CA LEU A 317 -18.00 -25.35 3.61
C LEU A 317 -18.95 -24.26 3.10
N ILE A 318 -19.49 -24.41 1.89
CA ILE A 318 -20.47 -23.49 1.30
C ILE A 318 -21.72 -23.38 2.19
N ALA A 319 -22.23 -24.52 2.68
CA ALA A 319 -23.37 -24.54 3.59
C ALA A 319 -23.10 -23.80 4.90
N ASP A 320 -21.94 -24.02 5.53
CA ASP A 320 -21.54 -23.33 6.76
C ASP A 320 -21.28 -21.83 6.51
N MET A 321 -20.68 -21.46 5.37
CA MET A 321 -20.49 -20.06 4.97
C MET A 321 -21.82 -19.32 4.80
N ARG A 322 -22.84 -19.97 4.22
CA ARG A 322 -24.21 -19.43 4.12
C ARG A 322 -24.88 -19.34 5.49
N GLY A 323 -24.64 -20.31 6.36
CA GLY A 323 -25.20 -20.37 7.73
C GLY A 323 -24.84 -19.17 8.59
N PHE A 324 -23.73 -18.48 8.31
CA PHE A 324 -23.37 -17.24 9.02
C PHE A 324 -24.34 -16.07 8.77
N LEU A 325 -25.09 -16.10 7.67
CA LEU A 325 -26.14 -15.10 7.42
C LEU A 325 -27.42 -15.39 8.22
N GLY A 326 -27.49 -16.50 8.96
CA GLY A 326 -28.62 -16.79 9.86
C GLY A 326 -28.33 -17.88 10.89
N LEU A 327 -28.14 -17.50 12.17
CA LEU A 327 -28.28 -18.26 13.44
C LEU A 327 -27.95 -19.77 13.51
N GLY A 328 -27.23 -20.39 12.56
CA GLY A 328 -26.94 -21.82 12.56
C GLY A 328 -25.57 -22.13 11.94
N GLY A 329 -24.70 -22.98 12.51
CA GLY A 329 -24.87 -23.88 13.65
C GLY A 329 -23.51 -24.35 14.17
N GLY A 330 -22.94 -23.55 15.07
CA GLY A 330 -21.76 -23.89 15.87
C GLY A 330 -21.01 -22.66 16.38
N THR A 331 -20.22 -22.82 17.43
CA THR A 331 -19.28 -21.77 17.88
C THR A 331 -18.16 -21.56 16.84
N ILE A 332 -17.48 -20.41 16.87
CA ILE A 332 -16.33 -20.15 15.97
C ILE A 332 -15.29 -21.27 16.10
N THR A 333 -15.03 -21.75 17.32
CA THR A 333 -14.09 -22.85 17.58
C THR A 333 -14.54 -24.14 16.90
N GLU A 334 -15.80 -24.54 17.04
CA GLU A 334 -16.34 -25.75 16.37
C GLU A 334 -16.19 -25.68 14.85
N LEU A 335 -16.39 -24.51 14.25
CA LEU A 335 -16.26 -24.32 12.81
C LEU A 335 -14.79 -24.40 12.37
N LEU A 336 -13.87 -23.80 13.12
CA LEU A 336 -12.43 -23.89 12.85
C LEU A 336 -11.85 -25.29 13.10
N GLU A 337 -12.44 -26.08 13.99
CA GLU A 337 -12.09 -27.50 14.20
C GLU A 337 -12.57 -28.38 13.06
N ARG A 338 -13.81 -28.13 12.59
CA ARG A 338 -14.46 -28.86 11.49
C ARG A 338 -13.77 -28.59 10.15
N HIS A 339 -13.45 -27.34 9.89
CA HIS A 339 -12.84 -26.89 8.64
C HIS A 339 -11.37 -26.57 8.87
N LYS A 340 -10.50 -27.41 8.32
CA LYS A 340 -9.05 -27.30 8.53
C LYS A 340 -8.33 -26.87 7.26
N GLY A 341 -7.24 -26.13 7.45
CA GLY A 341 -6.30 -25.78 6.41
C GLY A 341 -6.59 -24.46 5.70
N SER A 342 -5.66 -24.14 4.83
CA SER A 342 -5.43 -22.84 4.21
C SER A 342 -6.51 -22.38 3.21
N LEU A 343 -7.41 -23.27 2.78
CA LEU A 343 -8.57 -22.85 1.99
C LEU A 343 -9.76 -22.50 2.89
N SER A 344 -10.20 -23.44 3.71
CA SER A 344 -11.49 -23.36 4.38
C SER A 344 -11.51 -22.32 5.49
N ARG A 345 -10.46 -22.23 6.33
CA ARG A 345 -10.45 -21.31 7.48
C ARG A 345 -10.40 -19.84 7.06
N PRO A 346 -9.57 -19.43 6.09
CA PRO A 346 -9.64 -18.07 5.56
C PRO A 346 -11.01 -17.69 5.00
N LEU A 347 -11.66 -18.59 4.26
CA LEU A 347 -13.01 -18.37 3.72
C LEU A 347 -14.07 -18.29 4.82
N LEU A 348 -13.95 -19.06 5.91
CA LEU A 348 -14.83 -18.89 7.07
C LEU A 348 -14.61 -17.55 7.77
N LEU A 349 -13.35 -17.14 7.98
CA LEU A 349 -13.02 -15.83 8.58
C LEU A 349 -13.57 -14.68 7.75
N PHE A 350 -13.55 -14.82 6.42
CA PHE A 350 -14.14 -13.89 5.47
C PHE A 350 -15.64 -13.64 5.69
N CYS A 351 -16.38 -14.66 6.12
CA CYS A 351 -17.79 -14.55 6.50
C CYS A 351 -17.99 -14.10 7.96
N LEU A 352 -17.08 -14.49 8.86
CA LEU A 352 -17.19 -14.29 10.30
C LEU A 352 -16.78 -12.89 10.79
N ARG A 353 -16.07 -12.12 9.98
CA ARG A 353 -15.52 -10.80 10.36
C ARG A 353 -15.87 -9.76 9.32
N GLU A 354 -16.39 -8.64 9.81
CA GLU A 354 -16.89 -7.56 8.95
C GLU A 354 -15.76 -6.63 8.52
N HIS A 355 -14.78 -6.31 9.37
CA HIS A 355 -13.72 -5.36 9.05
C HIS A 355 -12.32 -6.00 9.05
N CYS A 356 -11.42 -5.48 8.22
CA CYS A 356 -10.01 -5.90 8.19
C CYS A 356 -9.27 -5.67 9.50
N THR A 357 -9.62 -4.63 10.27
CA THR A 357 -9.09 -4.39 11.62
C THR A 357 -9.45 -5.51 12.58
N ASP A 358 -10.69 -6.02 12.51
CA ASP A 358 -11.15 -7.12 13.35
C ASP A 358 -10.35 -8.40 13.08
N LEU A 359 -9.97 -8.64 11.81
CA LEU A 359 -9.10 -9.76 11.45
C LEU A 359 -7.69 -9.61 12.05
N LEU A 360 -7.14 -8.40 12.06
CA LEU A 360 -5.79 -8.15 12.57
C LEU A 360 -5.74 -8.29 14.11
N GLU A 361 -6.78 -7.83 14.80
CA GLU A 361 -6.97 -8.03 16.24
C GLU A 361 -7.27 -9.48 16.61
N PHE A 362 -7.88 -10.24 15.70
CA PHE A 362 -8.25 -11.61 15.96
C PHE A 362 -7.04 -12.52 16.16
N SER A 363 -7.11 -13.32 17.22
CA SER A 363 -6.16 -14.39 17.52
C SER A 363 -6.92 -15.61 18.01
N HIS A 364 -6.60 -16.77 17.44
CA HIS A 364 -7.18 -18.06 17.78
C HIS A 364 -6.12 -19.17 17.69
N PRO A 365 -6.00 -20.06 18.71
CA PRO A 365 -4.95 -21.10 18.76
C PRO A 365 -4.98 -22.10 17.60
N LEU A 366 -6.16 -22.30 17.00
CA LEU A 366 -6.31 -23.22 15.85
C LEU A 366 -5.81 -22.63 14.53
N LEU A 367 -5.59 -21.31 14.45
CA LEU A 367 -5.16 -20.66 13.22
C LEU A 367 -3.64 -20.60 13.12
N ASN A 368 -3.12 -21.02 11.98
CA ASN A 368 -1.69 -20.87 11.67
C ASN A 368 -1.40 -19.58 10.89
N ASN A 369 -0.11 -19.27 10.69
CA ASN A 369 0.31 -18.05 10.01
C ASN A 369 -0.15 -17.97 8.54
N ALA A 370 -0.17 -19.09 7.81
CA ALA A 370 -0.63 -19.12 6.42
C ALA A 370 -2.13 -18.78 6.33
N GLU A 371 -2.93 -19.32 7.24
CA GLU A 371 -4.37 -19.05 7.33
C GLU A 371 -4.65 -17.57 7.64
N TYR A 372 -3.88 -16.92 8.52
CA TYR A 372 -4.01 -15.47 8.73
C TYR A 372 -3.64 -14.65 7.48
N LEU A 373 -2.58 -15.04 6.77
CA LEU A 373 -2.13 -14.32 5.57
C LEU A 373 -3.15 -14.42 4.44
N LEU A 374 -3.68 -15.61 4.20
CA LEU A 374 -4.69 -15.85 3.18
C LEU A 374 -6.02 -15.15 3.53
N ALA A 375 -6.40 -15.10 4.80
CA ALA A 375 -7.51 -14.27 5.24
C ALA A 375 -7.20 -12.78 4.97
N GLY A 376 -5.99 -12.33 5.28
CA GLY A 376 -5.54 -10.95 4.98
C GLY A 376 -5.66 -10.60 3.49
N ILE A 377 -5.33 -11.53 2.59
CA ILE A 377 -5.50 -11.35 1.14
C ILE A 377 -6.98 -11.18 0.79
N LEU A 378 -7.87 -12.06 1.27
CA LEU A 378 -9.31 -11.95 1.00
C LEU A 378 -9.90 -10.62 1.49
N PHE A 379 -9.53 -10.18 2.69
CA PHE A 379 -9.97 -8.89 3.24
C PHE A 379 -9.40 -7.71 2.47
N GLY A 380 -8.13 -7.80 2.05
CA GLY A 380 -7.50 -6.79 1.20
C GLY A 380 -8.22 -6.63 -0.13
N VAL A 381 -8.62 -7.72 -0.78
CA VAL A 381 -9.38 -7.67 -2.04
C VAL A 381 -10.79 -7.12 -1.81
N ARG A 382 -11.48 -7.58 -0.77
CA ARG A 382 -12.86 -7.18 -0.44
C ARG A 382 -12.98 -5.70 -0.11
N ASP A 383 -12.16 -5.24 0.84
CA ASP A 383 -12.21 -3.85 1.27
C ASP A 383 -11.57 -2.96 0.20
N SER A 384 -10.60 -3.50 -0.55
CA SER A 384 -9.79 -2.79 -1.55
C SER A 384 -9.04 -1.60 -0.95
N TRP A 385 -8.09 -1.03 -1.69
CA TRP A 385 -7.42 0.18 -1.21
C TRP A 385 -8.41 1.29 -0.88
N LEU A 386 -9.54 1.42 -1.57
CA LEU A 386 -10.46 2.54 -1.37
C LEU A 386 -11.21 2.48 -0.02
N GLN A 387 -11.56 1.31 0.51
CA GLN A 387 -12.34 1.22 1.76
C GLN A 387 -11.49 0.94 3.00
N LEU A 388 -10.18 0.74 2.84
CA LEU A 388 -9.30 0.54 3.99
C LEU A 388 -9.32 1.74 4.95
N PRO A 389 -9.36 1.53 6.26
CA PRO A 389 -9.23 2.61 7.24
C PRO A 389 -7.84 3.27 7.18
N LYS A 390 -7.75 4.54 7.60
CA LYS A 390 -6.51 5.34 7.54
C LYS A 390 -5.35 4.72 8.33
N GLU A 391 -5.64 4.00 9.41
CA GLU A 391 -4.66 3.31 10.26
C GLU A 391 -3.90 2.24 9.48
N LEU A 392 -4.51 1.70 8.42
CA LEU A 392 -3.88 0.72 7.54
C LEU A 392 -3.11 1.35 6.37
N ARG A 393 -3.08 2.69 6.27
CA ARG A 393 -2.45 3.45 5.18
C ARG A 393 -1.37 4.42 5.67
N PRO A 394 -0.34 3.95 6.41
CA PRO A 394 0.74 4.83 6.83
C PRO A 394 1.41 5.50 5.60
N PRO A 395 1.86 6.76 5.71
CA PRO A 395 2.38 7.52 4.56
C PRO A 395 3.46 6.81 3.75
N ASP A 396 4.40 6.13 4.43
CA ASP A 396 5.48 5.37 3.80
C ASP A 396 4.97 4.22 2.92
N LEU A 397 3.85 3.59 3.31
CA LEU A 397 3.19 2.54 2.54
C LEU A 397 2.37 3.14 1.40
N SER A 398 1.62 4.21 1.67
CA SER A 398 0.67 4.81 0.72
C SER A 398 1.33 5.22 -0.59
N ALA A 399 2.51 5.84 -0.57
CA ALA A 399 3.20 6.23 -1.79
C ALA A 399 3.63 5.01 -2.64
N TYR A 400 4.10 3.95 -1.99
CA TYR A 400 4.50 2.71 -2.65
C TYR A 400 3.31 1.93 -3.20
N VAL A 401 2.24 1.84 -2.43
CA VAL A 401 1.00 1.19 -2.87
C VAL A 401 0.39 1.95 -4.04
N ALA A 402 0.24 3.28 -3.94
CA ALA A 402 -0.22 4.13 -5.05
C ALA A 402 0.54 3.85 -6.35
N PHE A 403 1.87 3.79 -6.28
CA PHE A 403 2.72 3.43 -7.41
C PHE A 403 2.38 2.03 -7.95
N ARG A 404 2.34 1.00 -7.10
CA ARG A 404 2.08 -0.39 -7.50
C ARG A 404 0.69 -0.56 -8.13
N MET A 405 -0.33 0.11 -7.60
CA MET A 405 -1.68 0.06 -8.16
C MET A 405 -1.72 0.63 -9.58
N ALA A 406 -1.13 1.81 -9.79
CA ALA A 406 -1.13 2.45 -11.09
C ALA A 406 -0.30 1.67 -12.12
N ASP A 407 0.89 1.23 -11.73
CA ASP A 407 1.79 0.42 -12.55
C ASP A 407 1.13 -0.91 -12.98
N ALA A 408 0.44 -1.60 -12.06
CA ALA A 408 -0.28 -2.82 -12.38
C ALA A 408 -1.41 -2.60 -13.41
N GLU A 409 -2.17 -1.52 -13.27
CA GLU A 409 -3.24 -1.19 -14.23
C GLU A 409 -2.69 -0.76 -15.59
N CYS A 410 -1.63 0.04 -15.64
CA CYS A 410 -0.97 0.39 -16.89
C CYS A 410 -0.45 -0.86 -17.63
N ARG A 411 0.17 -1.82 -16.92
CA ARG A 411 0.62 -3.09 -17.54
C ARG A 411 -0.55 -3.89 -18.09
N LYS A 412 -1.66 -3.97 -17.35
CA LYS A 412 -2.87 -4.69 -17.78
C LYS A 412 -3.46 -4.08 -19.06
N GLN A 413 -3.34 -2.76 -19.23
CA GLN A 413 -3.75 -2.05 -20.45
C GLN A 413 -2.74 -2.19 -21.61
N GLY A 414 -1.58 -2.82 -21.39
CA GLY A 414 -0.50 -2.90 -22.38
C GLY A 414 0.23 -1.57 -22.60
N ASP A 415 0.10 -0.62 -21.66
CA ASP A 415 0.74 0.68 -21.75
C ASP A 415 2.21 0.61 -21.34
N ASN A 416 3.07 1.22 -22.17
CA ASN A 416 4.52 1.29 -21.93
C ASN A 416 4.91 2.49 -21.04
N LEU A 417 4.08 2.82 -20.04
CA LEU A 417 4.35 3.90 -19.11
C LEU A 417 5.26 3.39 -17.98
N ALA A 418 6.52 3.82 -17.99
CA ALA A 418 7.49 3.49 -16.96
C ALA A 418 7.61 4.63 -15.93
N MET A 419 7.57 4.25 -14.65
CA MET A 419 7.60 5.12 -13.49
C MET A 419 8.73 4.69 -12.55
N ASP A 420 9.49 5.64 -12.00
CA ASP A 420 10.46 5.30 -10.97
C ASP A 420 9.73 4.89 -9.67
N ALA A 421 9.98 3.67 -9.21
CA ALA A 421 9.39 3.17 -7.97
C ALA A 421 9.85 4.01 -6.76
N PRO A 422 8.94 4.38 -5.85
CA PRO A 422 9.32 4.95 -4.58
C PRO A 422 10.05 3.90 -3.71
N PRO A 423 10.75 4.33 -2.64
CA PRO A 423 11.38 3.39 -1.72
C PRO A 423 10.37 2.39 -1.17
N ARG A 424 10.75 1.11 -1.14
CA ARG A 424 9.91 0.06 -0.59
C ARG A 424 9.69 0.28 0.92
N PRO A 425 8.45 0.22 1.41
CA PRO A 425 8.17 0.29 2.84
C PRO A 425 8.66 -1.00 3.51
N LYS A 426 9.30 -0.86 4.67
CA LYS A 426 9.78 -1.99 5.49
C LYS A 426 8.88 -2.15 6.71
N PRO A 427 8.28 -3.33 6.97
CA PRO A 427 7.62 -3.61 8.24
C PRO A 427 8.60 -3.48 9.41
N LEU A 428 8.13 -3.24 10.63
CA LEU A 428 9.02 -3.14 11.80
C LEU A 428 9.82 -4.42 12.03
N ARG A 429 9.18 -5.59 11.87
CA ARG A 429 9.85 -6.90 11.99
C ARG A 429 11.05 -7.01 11.05
N GLU A 430 10.95 -6.44 9.86
CA GLU A 430 12.05 -6.39 8.90
C GLU A 430 13.23 -5.53 9.39
N LEU A 431 12.95 -4.42 10.07
CA LEU A 431 14.00 -3.54 10.56
C LEU A 431 14.78 -4.16 11.73
N PHE A 432 14.11 -5.01 12.53
CA PHE A 432 14.76 -5.79 13.59
C PHE A 432 15.48 -7.03 13.06
N THR A 433 15.04 -7.60 11.94
CA THR A 433 15.66 -8.80 11.35
C THR A 433 16.73 -8.42 10.32
N SER A 434 17.99 -8.48 10.75
CA SER A 434 19.14 -8.26 9.89
C SER A 434 19.15 -9.21 8.67
N PRO A 435 19.93 -8.92 7.62
CA PRO A 435 20.15 -9.85 6.52
C PRO A 435 20.63 -11.24 6.96
N SER A 436 21.48 -11.32 8.00
CA SER A 436 21.95 -12.58 8.56
C SER A 436 20.92 -13.30 9.42
N GLY A 437 19.85 -12.61 9.83
CA GLY A 437 18.81 -13.13 10.73
C GLY A 437 19.16 -12.97 12.21
N GLU A 438 20.38 -12.58 12.55
CA GLU A 438 20.83 -12.38 13.93
C GLU A 438 20.77 -10.91 14.35
N TRP A 439 20.37 -10.66 15.60
CA TRP A 439 20.35 -9.32 16.15
C TRP A 439 21.73 -8.94 16.65
N ASN A 440 22.26 -7.82 16.14
CA ASN A 440 23.46 -7.22 16.72
C ASN A 440 23.13 -6.56 18.07
N ARG A 441 24.16 -6.18 18.83
CA ARG A 441 24.01 -5.53 20.13
C ARG A 441 23.17 -4.25 20.08
N MET A 442 23.38 -3.40 19.08
CA MET A 442 22.64 -2.14 18.95
C MET A 442 21.15 -2.36 18.67
N THR A 443 20.81 -3.38 17.88
CA THR A 443 19.42 -3.79 17.61
C THR A 443 18.74 -4.30 18.88
N ARG A 444 19.46 -5.09 19.70
CA ARG A 444 18.96 -5.53 21.01
C ARG A 444 18.72 -4.35 21.95
N ASP A 445 19.65 -3.40 22.02
CA ASP A 445 19.50 -2.20 22.85
C ASP A 445 18.27 -1.38 22.43
N VAL A 446 18.05 -1.20 21.13
CA VAL A 446 16.84 -0.53 20.60
C VAL A 446 15.57 -1.31 20.93
N ALA A 447 15.60 -2.63 20.86
CA ALA A 447 14.45 -3.47 21.20
C ALA A 447 14.12 -3.44 22.70
N VAL A 448 15.12 -3.40 23.59
CA VAL A 448 14.91 -3.21 25.04
C VAL A 448 14.25 -1.85 25.30
N GLU A 449 14.80 -0.76 24.75
CA GLU A 449 14.20 0.57 24.91
C GLU A 449 12.76 0.60 24.38
N PHE A 450 12.52 -0.05 23.24
CA PHE A 450 11.21 -0.10 22.63
C PHE A 450 10.21 -0.91 23.45
N ALA A 451 10.60 -2.09 23.95
CA ALA A 451 9.78 -2.90 24.84
C ALA A 451 9.39 -2.11 26.11
N SER A 452 10.35 -1.39 26.70
CA SER A 452 10.11 -0.52 27.86
C SER A 452 9.11 0.59 27.57
N LYS A 453 9.23 1.28 26.42
CA LYS A 453 8.26 2.33 26.02
C LYS A 453 6.85 1.78 25.79
N CYS A 454 6.74 0.55 25.35
CA CYS A 454 5.47 -0.14 25.14
C CYS A 454 4.94 -0.87 26.39
N ASN A 455 5.65 -0.79 27.52
CA ASN A 455 5.36 -1.54 28.75
C ASN A 455 5.32 -3.08 28.56
N TRP A 456 6.11 -3.61 27.63
CA TRP A 456 6.23 -5.05 27.36
C TRP A 456 7.27 -5.70 28.28
N ASN A 457 7.04 -5.57 29.59
CA ASN A 457 7.97 -6.04 30.62
C ASN A 457 8.19 -7.57 30.56
N ASP A 458 7.24 -8.32 29.97
CA ASP A 458 7.35 -9.77 29.75
C ASP A 458 8.38 -10.16 28.69
N CYS A 459 8.85 -9.19 27.89
CA CYS A 459 9.90 -9.35 26.90
C CYS A 459 11.30 -9.07 27.45
N ILE A 460 11.41 -8.39 28.60
CA ILE A 460 12.70 -7.93 29.15
C ILE A 460 13.18 -8.91 30.23
N GLN A 461 14.44 -9.30 30.15
CA GLN A 461 15.13 -10.11 31.14
C GLN A 461 16.28 -9.30 31.72
N THR A 462 16.30 -9.15 33.05
CA THR A 462 17.38 -8.47 33.75
C THR A 462 18.37 -9.50 34.28
N HIS A 463 19.61 -9.43 33.82
CA HIS A 463 20.72 -10.23 34.28
C HIS A 463 21.54 -9.42 35.27
N ILE A 464 21.71 -9.95 36.49
CA ILE A 464 22.53 -9.34 37.53
C ILE A 464 23.75 -10.24 37.72
N THR A 465 24.93 -9.71 37.45
CA THR A 465 26.20 -10.39 37.68
C THR A 465 26.75 -9.96 39.04
N LEU A 466 27.14 -10.94 39.84
CA LEU A 466 27.79 -10.76 41.14
C LEU A 466 29.28 -11.06 41.01
N ALA A 467 30.09 -10.58 41.96
CA ALA A 467 31.51 -10.94 42.00
C ALA A 467 31.70 -12.45 42.28
N GLU A 468 32.81 -13.01 41.82
CA GLU A 468 33.14 -14.42 42.05
C GLU A 468 33.31 -14.67 43.56
N GLY A 469 32.52 -15.60 44.12
CA GLY A 469 32.45 -15.88 45.57
C GLY A 469 31.31 -15.16 46.31
N ASP A 470 30.63 -14.19 45.69
CA ASP A 470 29.49 -13.45 46.28
C ASP A 470 28.12 -14.08 45.91
N LEU A 471 28.06 -15.31 45.39
CA LEU A 471 26.80 -16.00 45.12
C LEU A 471 26.14 -16.41 46.46
N PRO A 472 25.03 -15.78 46.85
CA PRO A 472 24.38 -16.12 48.11
C PRO A 472 23.78 -17.52 48.08
N GLU A 473 23.81 -18.21 49.23
CA GLU A 473 23.08 -19.48 49.41
C GLU A 473 21.56 -19.31 49.30
N SER A 474 21.04 -18.09 49.51
CA SER A 474 19.61 -17.78 49.40
C SER A 474 19.34 -16.31 49.04
N PHE A 475 18.26 -16.07 48.29
CA PHE A 475 17.78 -14.73 47.96
C PHE A 475 16.63 -14.31 48.89
N GLU A 476 16.74 -13.16 49.57
CA GLU A 476 15.64 -12.61 50.36
C GLU A 476 14.72 -11.74 49.49
N ARG A 477 13.44 -12.11 49.41
CA ARG A 477 12.40 -11.25 48.82
C ARG A 477 11.73 -10.44 49.93
N LYS A 478 11.94 -9.12 49.93
CA LYS A 478 11.25 -8.16 50.82
C LYS A 478 10.19 -7.40 50.03
N GLY A 479 9.01 -8.00 49.91
CA GLY A 479 7.90 -7.45 49.12
C GLY A 479 8.24 -7.38 47.61
N LEU A 480 8.41 -6.17 47.10
CA LEU A 480 8.81 -5.86 45.72
C LEU A 480 10.34 -5.72 45.54
N GLN A 481 11.13 -5.87 46.61
CA GLN A 481 12.58 -5.76 46.58
C GLN A 481 13.22 -7.15 46.65
N VAL A 482 14.25 -7.36 45.82
CA VAL A 482 15.16 -8.50 45.92
C VAL A 482 16.44 -7.97 46.56
N VAL A 483 16.80 -8.47 47.75
CA VAL A 483 18.03 -8.07 48.45
C VAL A 483 19.12 -9.08 48.11
N LEU A 484 20.18 -8.60 47.46
CA LEU A 484 21.36 -9.38 47.08
C LEU A 484 22.53 -9.00 48.01
N PRO A 485 23.06 -9.92 48.83
CA PRO A 485 24.30 -9.66 49.57
C PRO A 485 25.49 -9.69 48.60
N GLY A 486 26.53 -8.89 48.88
CA GLY A 486 27.71 -8.76 48.01
C GLY A 486 27.67 -7.53 47.10
N ARG A 487 28.70 -7.38 46.25
CA ARG A 487 28.81 -6.24 45.32
C ARG A 487 28.34 -6.64 43.92
N VAL A 488 27.28 -5.98 43.44
CA VAL A 488 26.83 -6.12 42.04
C VAL A 488 27.92 -5.56 41.11
N THR A 489 28.37 -6.37 40.15
CA THR A 489 29.41 -5.99 39.18
C THR A 489 28.78 -5.37 37.93
N THR A 490 27.75 -6.00 37.39
CA THR A 490 27.02 -5.52 36.21
C THR A 490 25.54 -5.85 36.30
N VAL A 491 24.69 -4.94 35.83
CA VAL A 491 23.27 -5.16 35.57
C VAL A 491 23.06 -4.93 34.08
N THR A 492 22.61 -5.96 33.37
CA THR A 492 22.30 -5.89 31.94
C THR A 492 20.85 -6.26 31.70
N GLU A 493 20.22 -5.59 30.76
CA GLU A 493 18.88 -5.93 30.29
C GLU A 493 19.00 -6.53 28.89
N GLU A 494 18.33 -7.66 28.70
CA GLU A 494 18.23 -8.34 27.42
C GLU A 494 16.77 -8.53 27.05
N VAL A 495 16.50 -8.61 25.77
CA VAL A 495 15.14 -8.82 25.26
C VAL A 495 15.02 -10.25 24.72
N GLY A 496 13.99 -10.97 25.16
CA GLY A 496 13.63 -12.26 24.58
C GLY A 496 13.09 -12.05 23.16
N GLU A 497 13.91 -12.35 22.15
CA GLU A 497 13.61 -12.06 20.73
C GLU A 497 12.24 -12.63 20.29
N GLU A 498 11.92 -13.87 20.63
CA GLU A 498 10.66 -14.52 20.27
C GLU A 498 9.44 -13.81 20.87
N LYS A 499 9.47 -13.52 22.17
CA LYS A 499 8.37 -12.82 22.87
C LYS A 499 8.18 -11.42 22.35
N PHE A 500 9.28 -10.71 22.10
CA PHE A 500 9.24 -9.37 21.54
C PHE A 500 8.64 -9.37 20.13
N LEU A 501 9.09 -10.28 19.27
CA LEU A 501 8.57 -10.40 17.91
C LEU A 501 7.10 -10.83 17.90
N HIS A 502 6.67 -11.64 18.89
CA HIS A 502 5.27 -11.95 19.10
C HIS A 502 4.46 -10.71 19.48
N ARG A 503 4.92 -9.91 20.45
CA ARG A 503 4.28 -8.63 20.84
C ARG A 503 4.22 -7.64 19.69
N LEU A 504 5.30 -7.55 18.89
CA LEU A 504 5.38 -6.69 17.71
C LEU A 504 4.31 -7.01 16.66
N GLY A 505 3.88 -8.28 16.59
CA GLY A 505 2.84 -8.74 15.68
C GLY A 505 1.41 -8.55 16.17
N GLN A 506 1.20 -8.19 17.44
CA GLN A 506 -0.13 -8.01 18.00
C GLN A 506 -0.76 -6.68 17.55
N TRP A 507 -2.08 -6.69 17.38
CA TRP A 507 -2.89 -5.48 17.16
C TRP A 507 -3.62 -5.10 18.46
N PRO A 508 -3.91 -3.81 18.73
CA PRO A 508 -3.73 -2.63 17.86
C PRO A 508 -2.26 -2.26 17.58
N PRO A 509 -1.98 -1.47 16.53
CA PRO A 509 -0.62 -1.12 16.16
C PRO A 509 0.03 -0.25 17.23
N ILE A 510 1.36 -0.25 17.24
CA ILE A 510 2.15 0.63 18.11
C ILE A 510 1.81 2.09 17.84
N ALA A 511 1.82 2.91 18.90
CA ALA A 511 1.57 4.34 18.77
C ALA A 511 2.52 4.96 17.73
N PRO A 512 2.03 5.75 16.74
CA PRO A 512 2.82 6.23 15.62
C PRO A 512 4.09 7.01 16.02
N GLN A 513 4.05 7.71 17.16
CA GLN A 513 5.20 8.44 17.68
C GLN A 513 6.34 7.49 18.08
N ILE A 514 6.01 6.42 18.81
CA ILE A 514 7.00 5.42 19.26
C ILE A 514 7.56 4.67 18.05
N GLU A 515 6.69 4.26 17.12
CA GLU A 515 7.10 3.60 15.89
C GLU A 515 8.04 4.47 15.04
N SER A 516 7.72 5.75 14.86
CA SER A 516 8.56 6.70 14.10
C SER A 516 9.95 6.87 14.72
N GLU A 517 10.03 6.99 16.05
CA GLU A 517 11.29 7.07 16.78
C GLU A 517 12.15 5.82 16.57
N VAL A 518 11.56 4.64 16.70
CA VAL A 518 12.24 3.35 16.54
C VAL A 518 12.74 3.17 15.11
N ARG A 519 11.90 3.46 14.11
CA ARG A 519 12.28 3.41 12.69
C ARG A 519 13.49 4.30 12.41
N LYS A 520 13.48 5.54 12.92
CA LYS A 520 14.60 6.47 12.75
C LYS A 520 15.90 5.92 13.33
N LYS A 521 15.86 5.31 14.53
CA LYS A 521 17.03 4.67 15.14
C LYS A 521 17.52 3.48 14.30
N LEU A 522 16.64 2.55 13.95
CA LEU A 522 17.02 1.35 13.19
C LEU A 522 17.57 1.68 11.79
N LEU A 523 16.97 2.64 11.09
CA LEU A 523 17.48 3.09 9.79
C LEU A 523 18.88 3.73 9.92
N SER A 524 19.11 4.53 10.97
CA SER A 524 20.43 5.11 11.22
C SER A 524 21.49 4.04 11.49
N LEU A 525 21.14 2.94 12.18
CA LEU A 525 22.02 1.80 12.41
C LEU A 525 22.36 1.08 11.10
N GLN A 526 21.35 0.79 10.28
CA GLN A 526 21.56 0.15 8.97
C GLN A 526 22.46 0.99 8.05
N GLU A 527 22.35 2.32 8.09
CA GLU A 527 23.26 3.20 7.35
C GLU A 527 24.71 3.15 7.84
N ILE A 528 24.92 3.00 9.16
CA ILE A 528 26.26 2.87 9.76
C ILE A 528 26.87 1.53 9.34
N GLU A 529 26.11 0.44 9.43
CA GLU A 529 26.55 -0.89 9.00
C GLU A 529 26.87 -0.93 7.51
N ALA A 530 26.00 -0.35 6.68
CA ALA A 530 26.23 -0.28 5.24
C ALA A 530 27.52 0.50 4.90
N LYS A 531 27.84 1.56 5.64
CA LYS A 531 29.10 2.31 5.48
C LYS A 531 30.31 1.53 5.99
N ALA A 532 30.17 0.77 7.07
CA ALA A 532 31.23 -0.07 7.61
C ALA A 532 31.58 -1.21 6.65
N ASN A 533 30.57 -1.85 6.06
CA ASN A 533 30.74 -2.96 5.10
C ASN A 533 31.06 -2.47 3.67
N GLY A 534 30.65 -1.25 3.31
CA GLY A 534 30.78 -0.67 1.97
C GLY A 534 32.16 -0.14 1.59
N ASN A 535 33.17 -0.18 2.47
CA ASN A 535 34.56 0.13 2.11
C ASN A 535 35.30 -1.03 1.41
N GLY A 536 34.62 -2.14 1.11
CA GLY A 536 35.21 -3.33 0.48
C GLY A 536 34.75 -3.68 -0.93
N SER A 537 33.81 -2.94 -1.55
CA SER A 537 33.27 -3.33 -2.88
C SER A 537 32.98 -2.13 -3.78
N LEU A 538 34.04 -1.61 -4.39
CA LEU A 538 34.02 -0.84 -5.63
C LEU A 538 35.13 -1.40 -6.52
N CYS A 539 34.92 -2.60 -7.05
CA CYS A 539 35.55 -3.17 -8.24
C CYS A 539 34.85 -4.51 -8.52
N GLY A 540 33.95 -4.51 -9.51
CA GLY A 540 33.19 -5.66 -9.99
C GLY A 540 32.27 -5.21 -11.10
#